data_AF-A0A497LM13-F1
#
_entry.id   AF-A0A497LM13-F1
#
_cell.length_a   1.000
_cell.length_b   1.000
_cell.length_c   1.000
_cell.angle_alpha   90.00
_cell.angle_beta   90.00
_cell.angle_gamma   90.00
#
_symmetry.space_group_name_H-M   'P 1'
#
loop_
_entity.id
_entity.type
_entity.pdbx_description
1 polymer ?
#
loop_
_entity_poly.entity_id
_entity_poly.type
_entity_poly.pdbx_seq_one_letter_code
_entity_poly.pdbx_strand_id
1 'polypeptide(L)'
;MVSEGGGYRLGFDIGGTFTDLVMADEATGEIRIVKVPSTPKNPNVGALQGLKRLLAESNVKAGQLTFAIHGTTVVTNTVIEQKGAKTALITTKGFRDVLEIGRERRVTQYDIFEERLPPLVPRYLRREVDERTAFNGEILKELNREEVETLIRELAGLGVESIAVCLIHSYSNPKHEKEIEEIASKSAPNMRVSLSSAVLPAWREYERTSTTVVNAYTRPKTERYMEELTEGLKAEGFRARLFIMTAAGGIVPVETAA
;
A
#
# COMPACT_ATOMS: atom_id res chain seq x y z
N MET A 1 22.61 9.17 26.72
CA MET A 1 22.21 8.54 27.98
C MET A 1 21.07 7.60 27.67
N VAL A 2 21.33 6.29 27.64
CA VAL A 2 20.30 5.27 27.50
C VAL A 2 19.72 5.09 28.90
N SER A 3 18.43 5.37 29.09
CA SER A 3 17.79 5.29 30.40
C SER A 3 17.68 3.84 30.86
N GLU A 4 18.30 3.52 32.01
CA GLU A 4 18.20 2.25 32.74
C GLU A 4 16.84 2.11 33.46
N GLY A 5 15.76 2.03 32.70
CA GLY A 5 14.44 1.64 33.19
C GLY A 5 13.73 0.84 32.10
N GLY A 6 13.30 -0.38 32.41
CA GLY A 6 12.71 -1.32 31.45
C GLY A 6 11.68 -0.66 30.54
N GLY A 7 11.86 -0.82 29.23
CA GLY A 7 10.94 -0.32 28.23
C GLY A 7 9.71 -1.21 28.11
N TYR A 8 8.63 -0.66 27.55
CA TYR A 8 7.45 -1.43 27.20
C TYR A 8 7.38 -1.59 25.68
N ARG A 9 7.03 -2.78 25.21
CA ARG A 9 6.73 -3.06 23.80
C ARG A 9 5.23 -3.12 23.59
N LEU A 10 4.75 -2.45 22.54
CA LEU A 10 3.35 -2.46 22.14
C LEU A 10 3.17 -3.29 20.86
N GLY A 11 2.17 -4.15 20.84
CA GLY A 11 1.64 -4.79 19.65
C GLY A 11 0.16 -4.46 19.53
N PHE A 12 -0.34 -4.16 18.33
CA PHE A 12 -1.77 -3.99 18.13
C PHE A 12 -2.23 -4.48 16.76
N ASP A 13 -3.37 -5.18 16.77
CA ASP A 13 -4.04 -5.70 15.59
C ASP A 13 -5.43 -5.07 15.47
N ILE A 14 -5.69 -4.43 14.34
CA ILE A 14 -7.00 -3.84 14.06
C ILE A 14 -7.78 -4.78 13.14
N GLY A 15 -8.65 -5.57 13.77
CA GLY A 15 -9.61 -6.43 13.10
C GLY A 15 -10.92 -5.70 12.75
N GLY A 16 -11.84 -6.42 12.11
CA GLY A 16 -13.15 -5.88 11.72
C GLY A 16 -14.09 -5.60 12.90
N THR A 17 -14.08 -6.46 13.93
CA THR A 17 -15.00 -6.36 15.09
C THR A 17 -14.32 -5.74 16.30
N PHE A 18 -13.09 -6.16 16.58
CA PHE A 18 -12.32 -5.72 17.75
C PHE A 18 -10.92 -5.31 17.34
N THR A 19 -10.38 -4.38 18.11
CA THR A 19 -8.96 -4.01 18.11
C THR A 19 -8.33 -4.59 19.35
N ASP A 20 -7.29 -5.39 19.14
CA ASP A 20 -6.54 -6.08 20.18
C ASP A 20 -5.20 -5.37 20.39
N LEU A 21 -4.89 -5.03 21.64
CA LEU A 21 -3.62 -4.43 22.03
C LEU A 21 -2.93 -5.30 23.08
N VAL A 22 -1.63 -5.47 22.92
CA VAL A 22 -0.77 -6.24 23.81
C VAL A 22 0.42 -5.36 24.19
N MET A 23 0.66 -5.21 25.48
CA MET A 23 1.85 -4.55 26.01
C MET A 23 2.68 -5.55 26.81
N ALA A 24 3.98 -5.62 26.51
CA ALA A 24 4.94 -6.44 27.23
C ALA A 24 5.94 -5.55 27.96
N ASP A 25 6.15 -5.83 29.24
CA ASP A 25 7.22 -5.24 30.06
C ASP A 25 8.54 -5.98 29.77
N GLU A 26 9.56 -5.29 29.26
CA GLU A 26 10.84 -5.93 28.94
C GLU A 26 11.64 -6.34 30.18
N ALA A 27 11.40 -5.73 31.34
CA ALA A 27 12.13 -6.06 32.57
C ALA A 27 11.52 -7.27 33.29
N THR A 28 10.19 -7.36 33.31
CA THR A 28 9.49 -8.42 34.07
C THR A 28 8.97 -9.56 33.19
N GLY A 29 8.83 -9.33 31.88
CA GLY A 29 8.16 -10.26 30.96
C GLY A 29 6.64 -10.27 31.10
N GLU A 30 6.08 -9.37 31.92
CA GLU A 30 4.65 -9.31 32.16
C GLU A 30 3.91 -8.83 30.91
N ILE A 31 2.78 -9.48 30.60
CA ILE A 31 1.93 -9.17 29.46
C ILE A 31 0.61 -8.60 29.93
N ARG A 32 0.19 -7.50 29.30
CA ARG A 32 -1.12 -6.87 29.48
C ARG A 32 -1.83 -6.85 28.14
N ILE A 33 -3.12 -7.15 28.17
CA ILE A 33 -3.95 -7.25 26.97
C ILE A 33 -5.21 -6.41 27.17
N VAL A 34 -5.52 -5.57 26.19
CA VAL A 34 -6.77 -4.83 26.13
C VAL A 34 -7.44 -5.13 24.81
N LYS A 35 -8.74 -5.39 24.87
CA LYS A 35 -9.61 -5.58 23.71
C LYS A 35 -10.68 -4.49 23.72
N VAL A 36 -10.80 -3.76 22.63
CA VAL A 36 -11.81 -2.70 22.45
C VAL A 36 -12.58 -2.91 21.15
N PRO A 37 -13.84 -2.48 21.05
CA PRO A 37 -14.56 -2.51 19.78
C PRO A 37 -13.80 -1.74 18.69
N SER A 38 -13.73 -2.32 17.49
CA SER A 38 -13.18 -1.61 16.32
C SER A 38 -14.11 -0.47 15.93
N THR A 39 -13.54 0.55 15.30
CA THR A 39 -14.30 1.68 14.73
C THR A 39 -14.18 1.62 13.21
N PRO A 40 -15.09 0.93 12.47
CA PRO A 40 -14.88 0.67 11.04
C PRO A 40 -14.73 1.92 10.17
N LYS A 41 -15.39 3.02 10.55
CA LYS A 41 -15.28 4.31 9.84
C LYS A 41 -13.92 4.98 10.00
N ASN A 42 -13.27 4.77 11.14
CA ASN A 42 -11.91 5.25 11.40
C ASN A 42 -11.23 4.28 12.39
N PRO A 43 -10.47 3.28 11.91
CA PRO A 43 -9.91 2.25 12.77
C PRO A 43 -8.88 2.78 13.77
N ASN A 44 -8.24 3.93 13.47
CA ASN A 44 -7.28 4.59 14.36
C ASN A 44 -7.92 5.01 15.68
N VAL A 45 -9.20 5.40 15.67
CA VAL A 45 -9.93 5.77 16.89
C VAL A 45 -9.99 4.59 17.87
N GLY A 46 -10.28 3.39 17.38
CA GLY A 46 -10.31 2.18 18.20
C GLY A 46 -8.96 1.88 18.82
N ALA A 47 -7.88 1.90 18.02
CA ALA A 47 -6.52 1.68 18.51
C ALA A 47 -6.10 2.71 19.56
N LEU A 48 -6.36 4.01 19.35
CA LEU A 48 -5.98 5.06 20.31
C LEU A 48 -6.78 4.98 21.61
N GLN A 49 -8.07 4.62 21.56
CA GLN A 49 -8.87 4.36 22.76
C GLN A 49 -8.33 3.16 23.55
N GLY A 50 -8.00 2.08 22.84
CA GLY A 50 -7.38 0.89 23.44
C GLY A 50 -6.04 1.21 24.09
N LEU A 51 -5.22 2.05 23.44
CA LEU A 51 -3.94 2.49 23.99
C LEU A 51 -4.13 3.30 25.27
N LYS A 52 -5.03 4.29 25.27
CA LYS A 52 -5.34 5.10 26.47
C LYS A 52 -5.73 4.23 27.65
N ARG A 53 -6.62 3.27 27.40
CA ARG A 53 -7.09 2.33 28.41
C ARG A 53 -5.95 1.48 28.95
N LEU A 54 -5.13 0.90 28.07
CA LEU A 54 -4.00 0.04 28.44
C LEU A 54 -2.96 0.78 29.29
N LEU A 55 -2.63 2.03 28.90
CA LEU A 55 -1.71 2.89 29.65
C LEU A 55 -2.26 3.25 31.03
N ALA A 56 -3.54 3.60 31.11
CA ALA A 56 -4.21 3.94 32.37
C ALA A 56 -4.29 2.74 33.33
N GLU A 57 -4.72 1.58 32.84
CA GLU A 57 -4.84 0.35 33.65
C GLU A 57 -3.48 -0.16 34.14
N SER A 58 -2.40 0.14 33.41
CA SER A 58 -1.03 -0.29 33.75
C SER A 58 -0.23 0.77 34.49
N ASN A 59 -0.76 1.98 34.68
CA ASN A 59 -0.05 3.15 35.19
C ASN A 59 1.28 3.42 34.44
N VAL A 60 1.27 3.24 33.11
CA VAL A 60 2.41 3.45 32.22
C VAL A 60 2.18 4.70 31.38
N LYS A 61 3.22 5.49 31.15
CA LYS A 61 3.18 6.64 30.23
C LYS A 61 3.56 6.18 28.82
N ALA A 62 2.93 6.75 27.79
CA ALA A 62 3.24 6.42 26.39
C ALA A 62 4.72 6.64 26.02
N GLY A 63 5.40 7.60 26.68
CA GLY A 63 6.83 7.85 26.48
C GLY A 63 7.76 6.74 26.99
N GLN A 64 7.24 5.77 27.75
CA GLN A 64 7.97 4.57 28.19
C GLN A 64 7.84 3.41 27.18
N LEU A 65 6.99 3.56 26.16
CA LEU A 65 6.93 2.61 25.06
C LEU A 65 8.16 2.80 24.16
N THR A 66 9.00 1.79 24.05
CA THR A 66 10.26 1.82 23.28
C THR A 66 10.10 1.26 21.87
N PHE A 67 8.97 0.62 21.58
CA PHE A 67 8.74 -0.09 20.34
C PHE A 67 7.24 -0.38 20.13
N ALA A 68 6.75 -0.24 18.90
CA ALA A 68 5.37 -0.59 18.55
C ALA A 68 5.31 -1.38 17.23
N ILE A 69 4.55 -2.48 17.20
CA ILE A 69 4.20 -3.22 15.97
C ILE A 69 2.70 -3.15 15.75
N HIS A 70 2.33 -2.92 14.50
CA HIS A 70 0.95 -2.90 14.04
C HIS A 70 0.68 -3.95 12.96
N GLY A 71 -0.30 -4.83 13.21
CA GLY A 71 -0.94 -5.64 12.19
C GLY A 71 -2.25 -5.00 11.75
N THR A 72 -2.51 -4.96 10.43
CA THR A 72 -3.74 -4.38 9.91
C THR A 72 -4.31 -5.14 8.74
N THR A 73 -5.64 -5.11 8.65
CA THR A 73 -6.42 -5.66 7.54
C THR A 73 -6.91 -4.57 6.58
N VAL A 74 -6.53 -3.31 6.78
CA VAL A 74 -7.01 -2.15 6.00
C VAL A 74 -6.77 -2.33 4.49
N VAL A 75 -5.59 -2.82 4.09
CA VAL A 75 -5.25 -3.07 2.67
C VAL A 75 -6.16 -4.14 2.09
N THR A 76 -6.24 -5.30 2.74
CA THR A 76 -7.04 -6.44 2.29
C THR A 76 -8.53 -6.09 2.19
N ASN A 77 -9.09 -5.43 3.20
CA ASN A 77 -10.49 -4.99 3.20
C ASN A 77 -10.75 -3.95 2.11
N THR A 78 -9.78 -3.07 1.82
CA THR A 78 -9.93 -2.08 0.74
C THR A 78 -10.05 -2.74 -0.63
N VAL A 79 -9.33 -3.85 -0.87
CA VAL A 79 -9.44 -4.64 -2.10
C VAL A 79 -10.76 -5.41 -2.13
N ILE A 80 -11.12 -6.11 -1.05
CA ILE A 80 -12.34 -6.92 -0.98
C ILE A 80 -13.60 -6.06 -1.17
N GLU A 81 -13.65 -4.90 -0.50
CA GLU A 81 -14.80 -4.00 -0.58
C GLU A 81 -14.79 -3.10 -1.83
N GLN A 82 -13.72 -3.14 -2.64
CA GLN A 82 -13.52 -2.25 -3.79
C GLN A 82 -13.69 -0.76 -3.44
N LYS A 83 -13.10 -0.34 -2.31
CA LYS A 83 -13.12 1.04 -1.79
C LYS A 83 -11.74 1.70 -1.80
N GLY A 84 -10.91 1.35 -2.78
CA GLY A 84 -9.62 1.99 -3.02
C GLY A 84 -9.76 3.26 -3.85
N ALA A 85 -8.61 3.85 -4.15
CA ALA A 85 -8.49 5.08 -4.92
C ALA A 85 -8.91 4.86 -6.39
N LYS A 86 -9.47 5.89 -7.03
CA LYS A 86 -9.71 5.85 -8.48
C LYS A 86 -8.36 5.75 -9.19
N THR A 87 -8.08 4.56 -9.73
CA THR A 87 -6.75 4.20 -10.21
C THR A 87 -6.74 4.01 -11.71
N ALA A 88 -5.70 4.50 -12.38
CA ALA A 88 -5.41 4.19 -13.78
C ALA A 88 -4.17 3.30 -13.90
N LEU A 89 -4.08 2.59 -15.02
CA LEU A 89 -2.94 1.75 -15.38
C LEU A 89 -2.31 2.32 -16.65
N ILE A 90 -1.00 2.51 -16.64
CA ILE A 90 -0.22 2.89 -17.81
C ILE A 90 0.65 1.68 -18.22
N THR A 91 0.50 1.21 -19.45
CA THR A 91 1.27 0.09 -20.00
C THR A 91 1.96 0.47 -21.30
N THR A 92 2.93 -0.34 -21.70
CA THR A 92 3.42 -0.34 -23.09
C THR A 92 2.26 -0.57 -24.07
N LYS A 93 2.30 0.09 -25.22
CA LYS A 93 1.33 -0.08 -26.32
C LYS A 93 1.12 -1.54 -26.71
N GLY A 94 -0.13 -1.95 -26.79
CA GLY A 94 -0.57 -3.32 -27.04
C GLY A 94 -0.75 -4.17 -25.77
N PHE A 95 -0.46 -3.65 -24.57
CA PHE A 95 -0.50 -4.41 -23.31
C PHE A 95 -1.57 -3.94 -22.33
N ARG A 96 -2.46 -3.00 -22.69
CA ARG A 96 -3.49 -2.49 -21.76
C ARG A 96 -4.46 -3.55 -21.24
N ASP A 97 -4.64 -4.63 -22.00
CA ASP A 97 -5.61 -5.69 -21.72
C ASP A 97 -5.00 -6.87 -20.93
N VAL A 98 -3.72 -6.79 -20.51
CA VAL A 98 -3.04 -7.82 -19.70
C VAL A 98 -3.80 -8.16 -18.42
N LEU A 99 -4.37 -7.16 -17.74
CA LEU A 99 -5.18 -7.38 -16.53
C LEU A 99 -6.47 -8.16 -16.80
N GLU A 100 -7.09 -7.97 -17.97
CA GLU A 100 -8.34 -8.62 -18.35
C GLU A 100 -8.12 -10.07 -18.75
N ILE A 101 -7.11 -10.28 -19.61
CA ILE A 101 -6.75 -11.59 -20.14
C ILE A 101 -6.28 -12.50 -18.99
N GLY A 102 -5.46 -11.93 -18.11
CA GLY A 102 -4.89 -12.63 -16.97
C GLY A 102 -3.98 -13.77 -17.39
N ARG A 103 -4.24 -14.95 -16.84
CA ARG A 103 -3.54 -16.20 -17.18
C ARG A 103 -4.48 -17.29 -17.68
N GLU A 104 -5.67 -16.88 -18.11
CA GLU A 104 -6.75 -17.78 -18.54
C GLU A 104 -7.13 -18.88 -17.52
N ARG A 105 -6.73 -18.70 -16.25
CA ARG A 105 -7.06 -19.61 -15.17
C ARG A 105 -8.53 -19.45 -14.78
N ARG A 106 -9.19 -20.58 -14.57
CA ARG A 106 -10.54 -20.68 -14.01
C ARG A 106 -10.45 -21.07 -12.55
N VAL A 107 -11.23 -20.45 -11.68
CA VAL A 107 -11.31 -20.85 -10.27
C VAL A 107 -12.05 -22.19 -10.20
N THR A 108 -13.15 -22.30 -10.95
CA THR A 108 -13.95 -23.51 -11.11
C THR A 108 -13.64 -24.15 -12.46
N GLN A 109 -12.66 -25.07 -12.49
CA GLN A 109 -12.11 -25.64 -13.73
C GLN A 109 -13.16 -26.21 -14.71
N TYR A 110 -14.26 -26.76 -14.20
CA TYR A 110 -15.32 -27.39 -15.00
C TYR A 110 -16.52 -26.49 -15.29
N ASP A 111 -16.58 -25.31 -14.70
CA ASP A 111 -17.65 -24.36 -14.97
C ASP A 111 -17.27 -23.51 -16.19
N ILE A 112 -17.93 -23.77 -17.32
CA ILE A 112 -17.71 -23.02 -18.55
C ILE A 112 -18.45 -21.67 -18.56
N PHE A 113 -19.32 -21.44 -17.58
CA PHE A 113 -20.10 -20.21 -17.41
C PHE A 113 -19.56 -19.33 -16.28
N GLU A 114 -18.37 -19.63 -15.74
CA GLU A 114 -17.72 -18.83 -14.69
C GLU A 114 -17.60 -17.36 -15.13
N GLU A 115 -18.31 -16.48 -14.42
CA GLU A 115 -18.16 -15.04 -14.58
C GLU A 115 -16.94 -14.56 -13.78
N ARG A 116 -15.96 -13.98 -14.49
CA ARG A 116 -14.80 -13.38 -13.85
C ARG A 116 -15.17 -12.04 -13.24
N LEU A 117 -14.68 -11.80 -12.03
CA LEU A 117 -14.75 -10.47 -11.44
C LEU A 117 -13.99 -9.46 -12.33
N PRO A 118 -14.56 -8.27 -12.57
CA PRO A 118 -13.87 -7.25 -13.34
C PRO A 118 -12.58 -6.81 -12.62
N PRO A 119 -11.49 -6.50 -13.36
CA PRO A 119 -10.27 -6.01 -12.74
C PRO A 119 -10.47 -4.67 -12.03
N LEU A 120 -9.64 -4.40 -11.00
CA LEU A 120 -9.70 -3.18 -10.18
C LEU A 120 -9.62 -1.87 -10.99
N VAL A 121 -8.92 -1.90 -12.12
CA VAL A 121 -8.83 -0.76 -13.04
C VAL A 121 -9.74 -1.04 -14.24
N PRO A 122 -10.79 -0.25 -14.48
CA PRO A 122 -11.65 -0.44 -15.65
C PRO A 122 -10.90 -0.10 -16.93
N ARG A 123 -11.26 -0.74 -18.04
CA ARG A 123 -10.52 -0.64 -19.31
C ARG A 123 -10.31 0.79 -19.82
N TYR A 124 -11.26 1.70 -19.63
CA TYR A 124 -11.12 3.10 -20.08
C TYR A 124 -10.05 3.89 -19.29
N LEU A 125 -9.64 3.41 -18.11
CA LEU A 125 -8.52 3.93 -17.33
C LEU A 125 -7.21 3.14 -17.54
N ARG A 126 -7.21 2.16 -18.46
CA ARG A 126 -5.99 1.47 -18.91
C ARG A 126 -5.49 2.17 -20.15
N ARG A 127 -4.38 2.87 -19.99
CA ARG A 127 -3.78 3.74 -20.99
C ARG A 127 -2.48 3.16 -21.48
N GLU A 128 -2.14 3.51 -22.70
CA GLU A 128 -0.94 3.01 -23.37
C GLU A 128 -0.02 4.17 -23.67
N VAL A 129 1.27 3.89 -23.62
CA VAL A 129 2.35 4.76 -24.07
C VAL A 129 3.14 4.01 -25.13
N ASP A 130 3.64 4.73 -26.14
CA ASP A 130 4.30 4.13 -27.30
C ASP A 130 5.82 4.06 -27.12
N GLU A 131 6.27 3.32 -26.10
CA GLU A 131 7.68 3.03 -25.82
C GLU A 131 8.01 1.53 -25.95
N ARG A 132 9.30 1.18 -26.04
CA ARG A 132 9.69 -0.24 -26.01
C ARG A 132 11.10 -0.43 -25.46
N THR A 133 11.20 -1.37 -24.52
CA THR A 133 12.45 -1.87 -23.97
C THR A 133 12.58 -3.36 -24.30
N ALA A 134 13.76 -3.83 -24.66
CA ALA A 134 14.08 -5.22 -24.90
C ALA A 134 14.32 -5.97 -23.58
N PHE A 135 14.35 -7.31 -23.63
CA PHE A 135 14.54 -8.16 -22.46
C PHE A 135 15.91 -7.98 -21.77
N ASN A 136 16.92 -7.48 -22.49
CA ASN A 136 18.27 -7.18 -22.01
C ASN A 136 18.41 -5.73 -21.48
N GLY A 137 17.32 -4.96 -21.47
CA GLY A 137 17.29 -3.57 -21.04
C GLY A 137 17.62 -2.54 -22.12
N GLU A 138 17.92 -2.96 -23.35
CA GLU A 138 18.12 -2.04 -24.48
C GLU A 138 16.82 -1.30 -24.81
N ILE A 139 16.89 0.01 -25.01
CA ILE A 139 15.73 0.80 -25.41
C ILE A 139 15.59 0.71 -26.93
N LEU A 140 14.54 0.02 -27.37
CA LEU A 140 14.20 -0.12 -28.79
C LEU A 140 13.40 1.07 -29.30
N LYS A 141 12.63 1.72 -28.42
CA LYS A 141 11.86 2.92 -28.71
C LYS A 141 11.76 3.79 -27.46
N GLU A 142 12.26 5.01 -27.58
CA GLU A 142 12.22 6.02 -26.50
C GLU A 142 10.78 6.44 -26.16
N LEU A 143 10.57 6.81 -24.90
CA LEU A 143 9.31 7.34 -24.41
C LEU A 143 9.06 8.76 -24.96
N ASN A 144 7.86 9.02 -25.46
CA ASN A 144 7.45 10.37 -25.83
C ASN A 144 6.95 11.12 -24.59
N ARG A 145 7.72 12.10 -24.13
CA ARG A 145 7.41 12.89 -22.93
C ARG A 145 6.13 13.72 -23.06
N GLU A 146 5.86 14.29 -24.24
CA GLU A 146 4.68 15.14 -24.47
C GLU A 146 3.38 14.32 -24.48
N GLU A 147 3.46 13.09 -25.02
CA GLU A 147 2.37 12.12 -24.96
C GLU A 147 2.03 11.77 -23.51
N VAL A 148 3.05 11.46 -22.70
CA VAL A 148 2.88 11.14 -21.28
C VAL A 148 2.30 12.33 -20.52
N GLU A 149 2.81 13.54 -20.74
CA GLU A 149 2.32 14.74 -20.05
C GLU A 149 0.84 15.00 -20.34
N THR A 150 0.44 14.86 -21.61
CA THR A 150 -0.95 14.97 -22.03
C THR A 150 -1.81 13.90 -21.38
N LEU A 151 -1.35 12.64 -21.39
CA LEU A 151 -2.04 11.52 -20.78
C LEU A 151 -2.26 11.71 -19.27
N ILE A 152 -1.24 12.15 -18.55
CA ILE A 152 -1.30 12.43 -17.10
C ILE A 152 -2.32 13.53 -16.80
N ARG A 153 -2.33 14.61 -17.60
CA ARG A 153 -3.33 15.69 -17.44
C ARG A 153 -4.75 15.20 -17.68
N GLU A 154 -4.97 14.37 -18.69
CA GLU A 154 -6.28 13.76 -18.95
C GLU A 154 -6.74 12.88 -17.80
N LEU A 155 -5.85 12.04 -17.25
CA LEU A 155 -6.16 11.18 -16.10
C LEU A 155 -6.49 12.01 -14.86
N ALA A 156 -5.74 13.08 -14.60
CA ALA A 156 -6.04 14.03 -13.54
C ALA A 156 -7.41 14.71 -13.74
N GLY A 157 -7.74 15.11 -14.97
CA GLY A 157 -9.05 15.67 -15.32
C GLY A 157 -10.22 14.70 -15.14
N LEU A 158 -9.96 13.39 -15.22
CA LEU A 158 -10.91 12.32 -14.90
C LEU A 158 -11.01 12.04 -13.39
N GLY A 159 -10.27 12.77 -12.54
CA GLY A 159 -10.24 12.56 -11.09
C GLY A 159 -9.52 11.29 -10.67
N VAL A 160 -8.56 10.80 -11.46
CA VAL A 160 -7.67 9.71 -11.05
C VAL A 160 -6.79 10.19 -9.91
N GLU A 161 -6.76 9.43 -8.83
CA GLU A 161 -6.00 9.72 -7.61
C GLU A 161 -4.65 9.00 -7.59
N SER A 162 -4.53 7.90 -8.33
CA SER A 162 -3.35 7.04 -8.33
C SER A 162 -3.13 6.37 -9.69
N ILE A 163 -1.87 6.15 -10.07
CA ILE A 163 -1.49 5.43 -11.29
C ILE A 163 -0.55 4.27 -10.97
N ALA A 164 -0.84 3.12 -11.58
CA ALA A 164 0.12 2.03 -11.71
C ALA A 164 0.82 2.16 -13.06
N VAL A 165 2.15 2.12 -13.09
CA VAL A 165 2.94 2.14 -14.32
C VAL A 165 3.62 0.78 -14.48
N CYS A 166 3.28 0.06 -15.55
CA CYS A 166 3.73 -1.31 -15.80
C CYS A 166 4.19 -1.45 -17.24
N LEU A 167 5.46 -1.14 -17.49
CA LEU A 167 6.02 -1.25 -18.83
C LEU A 167 6.68 -2.63 -19.04
N ILE A 168 6.73 -3.07 -20.29
CA ILE A 168 7.37 -4.34 -20.63
C ILE A 168 8.88 -4.23 -20.42
N HIS A 169 9.45 -5.23 -19.76
CA HIS A 169 10.86 -5.30 -19.38
C HIS A 169 11.38 -4.17 -18.46
N SER A 170 10.49 -3.46 -17.76
CA SER A 170 10.88 -2.44 -16.76
C SER A 170 11.70 -3.00 -15.58
N TYR A 171 11.55 -4.29 -15.28
CA TYR A 171 12.41 -4.99 -14.31
C TYR A 171 13.88 -5.06 -14.75
N SER A 172 14.15 -4.98 -16.07
CA SER A 172 15.51 -5.00 -16.62
C SER A 172 16.05 -3.59 -16.83
N ASN A 173 15.20 -2.64 -17.24
CA ASN A 173 15.56 -1.23 -17.33
C ASN A 173 14.37 -0.34 -16.92
N PRO A 174 14.43 0.29 -15.73
CA PRO A 174 13.32 1.08 -15.19
C PRO A 174 13.26 2.53 -15.71
N LYS A 175 14.12 2.93 -16.67
CA LYS A 175 14.26 4.34 -17.11
C LYS A 175 12.91 4.99 -17.46
N HIS A 176 12.13 4.39 -18.36
CA HIS A 176 10.85 4.96 -18.78
C HIS A 176 9.80 5.01 -17.67
N GLU A 177 9.78 4.03 -16.76
CA GLU A 177 8.87 4.06 -15.61
C GLU A 177 9.19 5.24 -14.68
N LYS A 178 10.47 5.45 -14.38
CA LYS A 178 10.93 6.60 -13.58
C LYS A 178 10.65 7.93 -14.28
N GLU A 179 10.82 7.99 -15.59
CA GLU A 179 10.51 9.18 -16.38
C GLU A 179 9.02 9.53 -16.34
N ILE A 180 8.12 8.54 -16.36
CA ILE A 180 6.69 8.76 -16.18
C ILE A 180 6.39 9.30 -14.77
N GLU A 181 7.02 8.77 -13.72
CA GLU A 181 6.89 9.29 -12.35
C GLU A 181 7.35 10.75 -12.24
N GLU A 182 8.49 11.10 -12.85
CA GLU A 182 8.99 12.47 -12.90
C GLU A 182 8.02 13.41 -13.62
N ILE A 183 7.38 12.98 -14.70
CA ILE A 183 6.39 13.79 -15.43
C ILE A 183 5.11 13.93 -14.59
N ALA A 184 4.66 12.85 -13.96
CA ALA A 184 3.47 12.84 -13.11
C ALA A 184 3.62 13.76 -11.89
N SER A 185 4.77 13.70 -11.20
CA SER A 185 5.04 14.56 -10.04
C SER A 185 5.02 16.06 -10.37
N LYS A 186 5.38 16.44 -11.60
CA LYS A 186 5.32 17.84 -12.08
C LYS A 186 3.92 18.24 -12.53
N SER A 187 3.22 17.37 -13.25
CA SER A 187 1.97 17.71 -13.94
C SER A 187 0.72 17.49 -13.08
N ALA A 188 0.81 16.59 -12.10
CA ALA A 188 -0.29 16.22 -11.20
C ALA A 188 0.28 15.80 -9.83
N PRO A 189 0.80 16.75 -9.03
CA PRO A 189 1.55 16.46 -7.80
C PRO A 189 0.77 15.71 -6.72
N ASN A 190 -0.57 15.74 -6.76
CA ASN A 190 -1.42 15.02 -5.82
C ASN A 190 -1.68 13.56 -6.23
N MET A 191 -1.34 13.17 -7.45
CA MET A 191 -1.56 11.83 -7.96
C MET A 191 -0.41 10.90 -7.52
N ARG A 192 -0.74 9.80 -6.85
CA ARG A 192 0.26 8.81 -6.42
C ARG A 192 0.69 7.96 -7.61
N VAL A 193 1.96 7.55 -7.62
CA VAL A 193 2.54 6.76 -8.71
C VAL A 193 3.19 5.51 -8.13
N SER A 194 2.78 4.34 -8.61
CA SER A 194 3.41 3.07 -8.26
C SER A 194 4.09 2.48 -9.50
N LEU A 195 5.41 2.36 -9.43
CA LEU A 195 6.23 1.80 -10.50
C LEU A 195 6.37 0.29 -10.33
N SER A 196 6.08 -0.46 -11.37
CA SER A 196 6.17 -1.92 -11.30
C SER A 196 7.58 -2.43 -11.07
N SER A 197 8.59 -1.69 -11.54
CA SER A 197 10.01 -1.93 -11.29
C SER A 197 10.43 -1.68 -9.83
N ALA A 198 9.66 -0.92 -9.05
CA ALA A 198 9.88 -0.73 -7.62
C ALA A 198 9.05 -1.71 -6.77
N VAL A 199 7.81 -1.98 -7.16
CA VAL A 199 6.88 -2.84 -6.41
C VAL A 199 7.22 -4.32 -6.54
N LEU A 200 7.42 -4.80 -7.77
CA LEU A 200 7.73 -6.21 -8.04
C LEU A 200 8.59 -6.33 -9.31
N PRO A 201 9.92 -6.12 -9.22
CA PRO A 201 10.85 -6.18 -10.36
C PRO A 201 11.08 -7.63 -10.85
N ALA A 202 10.02 -8.26 -11.36
CA ALA A 202 10.02 -9.63 -11.87
C ALA A 202 9.54 -9.67 -13.33
N TRP A 203 9.98 -10.68 -14.08
CA TRP A 203 9.75 -10.73 -15.53
C TRP A 203 8.28 -10.94 -15.96
N ARG A 204 7.49 -11.62 -15.12
CA ARG A 204 6.09 -11.93 -15.41
C ARG A 204 5.20 -10.69 -15.33
N GLU A 205 4.71 -10.26 -16.49
CA GLU A 205 3.95 -9.04 -16.71
C GLU A 205 2.58 -9.03 -16.04
N TYR A 206 1.81 -10.13 -16.05
CA TYR A 206 0.50 -10.15 -15.38
C TYR A 206 0.64 -10.02 -13.86
N GLU A 207 1.44 -10.87 -13.22
CA GLU A 207 1.62 -10.86 -11.77
C GLU A 207 2.22 -9.53 -11.29
N ARG A 208 3.19 -8.99 -12.05
CA ARG A 208 3.75 -7.66 -11.81
C ARG A 208 2.70 -6.56 -11.95
N THR A 209 1.89 -6.58 -13.01
CA THR A 209 0.83 -5.59 -13.24
C THR A 209 -0.23 -5.67 -12.14
N SER A 210 -0.74 -6.86 -11.85
CA SER A 210 -1.74 -7.10 -10.81
C SER A 210 -1.27 -6.60 -9.44
N THR A 211 -0.02 -6.90 -9.07
CA THR A 211 0.54 -6.48 -7.77
C THR A 211 0.71 -4.96 -7.71
N THR A 212 1.23 -4.35 -8.77
CA THR A 212 1.43 -2.90 -8.87
C THR A 212 0.10 -2.15 -8.85
N VAL A 213 -0.93 -2.70 -9.48
CA VAL A 213 -2.29 -2.16 -9.47
C VAL A 213 -2.91 -2.23 -8.08
N VAL A 214 -2.79 -3.36 -7.37
CA VAL A 214 -3.25 -3.46 -5.97
C VAL A 214 -2.53 -2.45 -5.08
N ASN A 215 -1.22 -2.28 -5.26
CA ASN A 215 -0.45 -1.26 -4.54
C ASN A 215 -0.98 0.16 -4.85
N ALA A 216 -1.05 0.56 -6.13
CA ALA A 216 -1.56 1.87 -6.54
C ALA A 216 -2.99 2.13 -6.03
N TYR A 217 -3.85 1.11 -6.07
CA TYR A 217 -5.25 1.17 -5.66
C TYR A 217 -5.44 1.40 -4.16
N THR A 218 -4.58 0.80 -3.34
CA THR A 218 -4.70 0.86 -1.88
C THR A 218 -3.85 1.96 -1.25
N ARG A 219 -2.76 2.37 -1.91
CA ARG A 219 -1.74 3.28 -1.39
C ARG A 219 -2.29 4.60 -0.81
N PRO A 220 -3.13 5.40 -1.51
CA PRO A 220 -3.59 6.68 -0.94
C PRO A 220 -4.35 6.55 0.39
N LYS A 221 -5.10 5.45 0.55
CA LYS A 221 -5.85 5.18 1.77
C LYS A 221 -4.95 4.62 2.87
N THR A 222 -3.99 3.77 2.52
CA THR A 222 -3.00 3.23 3.45
C THR A 222 -2.10 4.33 4.00
N GLU A 223 -1.59 5.24 3.16
CA GLU A 223 -0.76 6.36 3.58
C GLU A 223 -1.50 7.24 4.60
N ARG A 224 -2.71 7.70 4.27
CA ARG A 224 -3.53 8.50 5.18
C ARG A 224 -3.78 7.79 6.52
N TYR A 225 -4.10 6.50 6.45
CA TYR A 225 -4.33 5.69 7.63
C TYR A 225 -3.09 5.63 8.54
N MET A 226 -1.91 5.42 7.96
CA MET A 226 -0.64 5.34 8.69
C MET A 226 -0.21 6.71 9.25
N GLU A 227 -0.46 7.80 8.51
CA GLU A 227 -0.23 9.17 8.96
C GLU A 227 -1.09 9.49 10.20
N GLU A 228 -2.41 9.30 10.11
CA GLU A 228 -3.35 9.53 11.21
C GLU A 228 -3.01 8.70 12.46
N LEU A 229 -2.62 7.43 12.28
CA LEU A 229 -2.20 6.56 13.37
C LEU A 229 -0.93 7.09 14.04
N THR A 230 0.07 7.46 13.24
CA THR A 230 1.36 7.96 13.73
C THR A 230 1.19 9.28 14.48
N GLU A 231 0.37 10.20 13.95
CA GLU A 231 0.03 11.46 14.62
C GLU A 231 -0.72 11.23 15.92
N GLY A 232 -1.72 10.35 15.92
CA GLY A 232 -2.47 9.98 17.12
C GLY A 232 -1.57 9.41 18.21
N LEU A 233 -0.66 8.49 17.87
CA LEU A 233 0.31 7.95 18.83
C LEU A 233 1.23 9.05 19.39
N LYS A 234 1.73 9.94 18.53
CA LYS A 234 2.58 11.08 18.95
C LYS A 234 1.84 12.03 19.89
N ALA A 235 0.55 12.28 19.66
CA ALA A 235 -0.29 13.11 20.50
C ALA A 235 -0.45 12.52 21.92
N GLU A 236 -0.51 11.20 22.04
CA GLU A 236 -0.53 10.49 23.34
C GLU A 236 0.84 10.46 24.05
N GLY A 237 1.90 10.95 23.40
CA GLY A 237 3.24 11.00 23.97
C GLY A 237 4.14 9.83 23.58
N PHE A 238 3.75 9.00 22.61
CA PHE A 238 4.63 8.00 22.01
C PHE A 238 5.79 8.70 21.27
N ARG A 239 7.01 8.20 21.45
CA ARG A 239 8.23 8.78 20.85
C ARG A 239 9.11 7.76 20.13
N ALA A 240 8.79 6.47 20.23
CA ALA A 240 9.54 5.41 19.59
C ALA A 240 9.11 5.19 18.13
N ARG A 241 9.70 4.17 17.49
CA ARG A 241 9.37 3.78 16.11
C ARG A 241 8.13 2.87 16.08
N LEU A 242 7.27 3.14 15.10
CA LEU A 242 6.15 2.28 14.73
C LEU A 242 6.56 1.40 13.54
N PHE A 243 6.31 0.10 13.67
CA PHE A 243 6.56 -0.89 12.64
C PHE A 243 5.26 -1.52 12.17
N ILE A 244 5.20 -1.87 10.89
CA ILE A 244 4.07 -2.56 10.27
C ILE A 244 4.45 -4.00 9.98
N MET A 245 3.57 -4.93 10.35
CA MET A 245 3.70 -6.35 9.99
C MET A 245 3.41 -6.55 8.51
N THR A 246 4.30 -7.24 7.82
CA THR A 246 4.19 -7.54 6.38
C THR A 246 3.72 -8.97 6.16
N ALA A 247 3.11 -9.23 5.00
CA ALA A 247 2.70 -10.59 4.60
C ALA A 247 3.87 -11.58 4.45
N ALA A 248 5.11 -11.10 4.36
CA ALA A 248 6.31 -11.92 4.33
C ALA A 248 6.74 -12.42 5.74
N GLY A 249 6.00 -12.08 6.80
CA GLY A 249 6.30 -12.45 8.18
C GLY A 249 7.38 -11.57 8.84
N GLY A 250 7.85 -10.53 8.17
CA GLY A 250 8.76 -9.52 8.71
C GLY A 250 8.04 -8.22 9.09
N ILE A 251 8.78 -7.30 9.72
CA ILE A 251 8.31 -5.96 10.07
C ILE A 251 9.11 -4.89 9.33
N VAL A 252 8.47 -3.78 8.98
CA VAL A 252 9.11 -2.63 8.34
C VAL A 252 8.71 -1.33 9.05
N PRO A 253 9.55 -0.28 9.05
CA PRO A 253 9.14 1.03 9.53
C PRO A 253 7.93 1.56 8.75
N VAL A 254 7.08 2.36 9.40
CA VAL A 254 5.89 2.94 8.78
C VAL A 254 6.21 3.74 7.51
N GLU A 255 7.37 4.40 7.46
CA GLU A 255 7.83 5.20 6.32
C GLU A 255 8.16 4.35 5.08
N THR A 256 8.44 3.05 5.28
CA THR A 256 8.67 2.09 4.19
C THR A 256 7.37 1.39 3.77
N ALA A 257 6.39 1.30 4.67
CA ALA A 257 5.11 0.64 4.42
C ALA A 257 4.08 1.52 3.69
N ALA A 258 4.20 2.84 3.84
CA ALA A 258 3.35 3.86 3.22
C ALA A 258 3.72 4.08 1.75
#